data_AF-A0A9E8NCB5-F1
#
_entry.id   AF-A0A9E8NCB5-F1
#
_cell.length_a   1.000
_cell.length_b   1.000
_cell.length_c   1.000
_cell.angle_alpha   90.00
_cell.angle_beta   90.00
_cell.angle_gamma   90.00
#
_symmetry.space_group_name_H-M   'P 1'
#
loop_
_entity.id
_entity.type
_entity.pdbx_description
1 polymer ?
#
loop_
_entity_poly.entity_id
_entity_poly.type
_entity_poly.pdbx_seq_one_letter_code
_entity_poly.pdbx_strand_id
1 'polypeptide(L)'
;MYYSAAFFLRSYTFLFLGYKPAATTAAFDPAYIDVVRKIVNHFPIPPMEYSNQTIEDLLHHFKADIGEDFLKYKNHVYRVFLNCILHDTDPAHVEKYAIAGVFHDIGIWTDHTIDYLDPSIEQLKMYLAVHSLGHLTGEISLMIYWHHKISSYRGKYEHTVETFRKADWTDVTLGILTFGADRKVVGRNRKLLGNEGFHVFLIKKIFQNLLKKPLKPLPMFKI
;
A
#
# COMPACT_ATOMS: atom_id res chain seq x y z
N MET A 1 -29.15 1.93 -2.67
CA MET A 1 -29.63 3.09 -1.91
C MET A 1 -28.41 3.69 -1.21
N TYR A 2 -27.69 4.57 -1.89
CA TYR A 2 -26.39 5.10 -1.44
C TYR A 2 -26.63 6.21 -0.41
N TYR A 3 -26.23 5.96 0.84
CA TYR A 3 -26.18 7.00 1.86
C TYR A 3 -24.91 7.84 1.66
N SER A 4 -25.10 9.11 1.34
CA SER A 4 -24.03 10.11 1.20
C SER A 4 -23.32 10.35 2.55
N ALA A 5 -21.98 10.40 2.51
CA ALA A 5 -21.08 10.67 3.64
C ALA A 5 -21.38 12.00 4.39
N ALA A 6 -22.25 12.86 3.84
CA ALA A 6 -22.72 14.07 4.50
C ALA A 6 -23.64 13.80 5.72
N PHE A 7 -24.26 12.61 5.83
CA PHE A 7 -25.15 12.32 6.96
C PHE A 7 -24.39 11.88 8.23
N PHE A 8 -23.20 11.29 8.08
CA PHE A 8 -22.45 10.73 9.20
C PHE A 8 -21.76 11.81 10.07
N LEU A 9 -21.33 12.90 9.44
CA LEU A 9 -20.75 14.07 10.13
C LEU A 9 -21.79 14.92 10.88
N ARG A 10 -23.08 14.70 10.63
CA ARG A 10 -24.15 15.43 11.30
C ARG A 10 -24.52 14.84 12.66
N SER A 11 -24.09 13.62 13.00
CA SER A 11 -24.58 12.91 14.18
C SER A 11 -23.65 12.99 15.39
N TYR A 12 -22.36 13.26 15.21
CA TYR A 12 -21.39 13.25 16.33
C TYR A 12 -21.09 14.62 16.96
N THR A 13 -21.46 15.72 16.32
CA THR A 13 -21.28 17.07 16.88
C THR A 13 -22.40 17.49 17.83
N PHE A 14 -23.50 16.74 17.91
CA PHE A 14 -24.67 17.11 18.75
C PHE A 14 -24.54 16.71 20.22
N LEU A 15 -23.56 15.89 20.59
CA LEU A 15 -23.47 15.34 21.95
C LEU A 15 -22.66 16.19 22.94
N PHE A 16 -22.03 17.30 22.52
CA PHE A 16 -21.15 18.07 23.42
C PHE A 16 -21.40 19.57 23.58
N LEU A 17 -22.27 20.22 22.79
CA LEU A 17 -22.41 21.69 22.87
C LEU A 17 -23.83 22.27 22.76
N GLY A 18 -24.90 21.46 22.76
CA GLY A 18 -26.27 21.96 22.91
C GLY A 18 -26.79 22.97 21.87
N TYR A 19 -26.13 23.10 20.72
CA TYR A 19 -26.47 24.11 19.71
C TYR A 19 -27.30 23.50 18.57
N LYS A 20 -28.53 23.97 18.38
CA LYS A 20 -29.37 23.67 17.19
C LYS A 20 -29.21 24.80 16.17
N PRO A 21 -28.58 24.60 14.99
CA PRO A 21 -28.65 25.59 13.94
C PRO A 21 -29.97 25.45 13.17
N ALA A 22 -30.67 26.57 13.01
CA ALA A 22 -31.81 26.71 12.11
C ALA A 22 -31.36 26.50 10.65
N ALA A 23 -32.25 25.93 9.84
CA ALA A 23 -32.00 25.67 8.43
C ALA A 23 -31.96 26.97 7.63
N THR A 24 -30.77 27.50 7.35
CA THR A 24 -30.56 28.51 6.28
C THR A 24 -29.19 28.38 5.64
N THR A 25 -29.16 28.61 4.33
CA THR A 25 -27.98 28.70 3.46
C THR A 25 -27.16 29.94 3.79
N ALA A 26 -26.29 29.88 4.79
CA ALA A 26 -25.28 30.89 5.05
C ALA A 26 -23.89 30.25 4.97
N ALA A 27 -22.97 30.88 4.25
CA ALA A 27 -21.58 30.46 4.20
C ALA A 27 -21.03 30.40 5.64
N PHE A 28 -20.37 29.27 5.99
CA PHE A 28 -19.85 29.05 7.33
C PHE A 28 -18.86 30.17 7.72
N ASP A 29 -18.98 30.65 8.95
CA ASP A 29 -18.09 31.62 9.57
C ASP A 29 -16.61 31.18 9.39
N PRO A 30 -15.72 32.05 8.86
CA PRO A 30 -14.30 31.76 8.75
C PRO A 30 -13.65 31.30 10.05
N ALA A 31 -14.11 31.78 11.21
CA ALA A 31 -13.65 31.32 12.53
C ALA A 31 -14.09 29.88 12.82
N TYR A 32 -15.29 29.48 12.39
CA TYR A 32 -15.76 28.09 12.48
C TYR A 32 -14.93 27.18 11.56
N ILE A 33 -14.60 27.62 10.35
CA ILE A 33 -13.72 26.88 9.43
C ILE A 33 -12.31 26.72 10.00
N ASP A 34 -11.78 27.75 10.67
CA ASP A 34 -10.44 27.69 11.27
C ASP A 34 -10.40 26.80 12.52
N VAL A 35 -11.49 26.79 13.31
CA VAL A 35 -11.67 25.85 14.43
C VAL A 35 -11.80 24.42 13.91
N VAL A 36 -12.59 24.16 12.87
CA VAL A 36 -12.68 22.83 12.24
C VAL A 36 -11.32 22.42 11.67
N ARG A 37 -10.57 23.31 11.01
CA ARG A 37 -9.20 23.02 10.55
C ARG A 37 -8.26 22.70 11.69
N LYS A 38 -8.29 23.46 12.79
CA LYS A 38 -7.46 23.21 13.96
C LYS A 38 -7.83 21.87 14.59
N ILE A 39 -9.12 21.56 14.75
CA ILE A 39 -9.61 20.29 15.26
C ILE A 39 -9.17 19.11 14.37
N VAL A 40 -9.36 19.21 13.04
CA VAL A 40 -8.89 18.19 12.08
C VAL A 40 -7.37 18.04 12.09
N ASN A 41 -6.62 19.10 12.38
CA ASN A 41 -5.15 19.10 12.42
C ASN A 41 -4.56 18.80 13.82
N HIS A 42 -5.36 18.77 14.90
CA HIS A 42 -4.90 18.56 16.29
C HIS A 42 -5.45 17.29 16.95
N PHE A 43 -6.30 16.51 16.30
CA PHE A 43 -6.61 15.19 16.83
C PHE A 43 -5.37 14.29 16.72
N PRO A 44 -4.84 13.76 17.84
CA PRO A 44 -3.94 12.61 17.77
C PRO A 44 -4.71 11.50 17.06
N ILE A 45 -4.15 11.03 15.95
CA ILE A 45 -4.71 9.96 15.14
C ILE A 45 -4.87 8.74 16.06
N PRO A 46 -6.06 8.12 16.14
CA PRO A 46 -6.21 6.89 16.91
C PRO A 46 -5.19 5.85 16.42
N PRO A 47 -4.57 5.08 17.33
CA PRO A 47 -3.64 4.03 16.94
C PRO A 47 -4.37 2.97 16.10
N MET A 48 -3.85 2.70 14.90
CA MET A 48 -4.22 1.64 13.94
C MET A 48 -5.72 1.40 13.69
N GLU A 49 -6.28 2.11 12.70
CA GLU A 49 -7.53 1.70 12.02
C GLU A 49 -7.26 1.19 10.59
N TYR A 50 -6.05 0.65 10.33
CA TYR A 50 -5.63 0.14 9.01
C TYR A 50 -4.96 -1.24 9.08
N SER A 51 -5.17 -2.00 10.16
CA SER A 51 -4.72 -3.39 10.22
C SER A 51 -5.49 -4.19 9.17
N ASN A 52 -4.77 -4.91 8.30
CA ASN A 52 -5.37 -5.87 7.38
C ASN A 52 -4.96 -7.27 7.82
N GLN A 53 -5.94 -8.10 8.20
CA GLN A 53 -5.68 -9.42 8.77
C GLN A 53 -4.88 -10.31 7.82
N THR A 54 -5.18 -10.26 6.52
CA THR A 54 -4.44 -11.01 5.50
C THR A 54 -2.96 -10.61 5.46
N ILE A 55 -2.66 -9.30 5.53
CA ILE A 55 -1.27 -8.82 5.60
C ILE A 55 -0.59 -9.33 6.87
N GLU A 56 -1.25 -9.23 8.02
CA GLU A 56 -0.68 -9.67 9.30
C GLU A 56 -0.40 -11.17 9.35
N ASP A 57 -1.36 -12.00 8.92
CA ASP A 57 -1.24 -13.46 8.94
C ASP A 57 -0.15 -13.94 7.98
N LEU A 58 -0.12 -13.40 6.76
CA LEU A 58 0.91 -13.76 5.77
C LEU A 58 2.30 -13.28 6.20
N LEU A 59 2.44 -12.05 6.70
CA LEU A 59 3.75 -11.59 7.19
C LEU A 59 4.19 -12.42 8.40
N HIS A 60 3.28 -12.78 9.31
CA HIS A 60 3.60 -13.64 10.44
C HIS A 60 4.15 -15.00 9.97
N HIS A 61 3.55 -15.59 8.94
CA HIS A 61 4.04 -16.82 8.32
C HIS A 61 5.49 -16.71 7.86
N PHE A 62 5.86 -15.61 7.19
CA PHE A 62 7.23 -15.38 6.69
C PHE A 62 8.18 -14.73 7.70
N LYS A 63 7.78 -14.55 8.96
CA LYS A 63 8.57 -13.80 9.94
C LYS A 63 9.96 -14.39 10.15
N ALA A 64 10.08 -15.71 10.12
CA ALA A 64 11.36 -16.41 10.26
C ALA A 64 12.27 -16.18 9.05
N ASP A 65 11.74 -16.22 7.84
CA ASP A 65 12.51 -16.00 6.60
C ASP A 65 13.00 -14.55 6.48
N ILE A 66 12.13 -13.59 6.83
CA ILE A 66 12.45 -12.16 6.74
C ILE A 66 13.43 -11.72 7.85
N GLY A 67 13.30 -12.30 9.06
CA GLY A 67 14.22 -12.06 10.16
C GLY A 67 14.32 -10.59 10.60
N GLU A 68 15.53 -10.04 10.67
CA GLU A 68 15.80 -8.67 11.10
C GLU A 68 15.18 -7.60 10.16
N ASP A 69 14.82 -8.00 8.94
CA ASP A 69 14.15 -7.13 7.97
C ASP A 69 12.61 -7.11 8.16
N PHE A 70 12.07 -7.77 9.19
CA PHE A 70 10.62 -7.94 9.33
C PHE A 70 9.88 -6.60 9.38
N LEU A 71 10.30 -5.68 10.24
CA LEU A 71 9.61 -4.40 10.41
C LEU A 71 9.73 -3.52 9.16
N LYS A 72 10.90 -3.50 8.50
CA LYS A 72 11.10 -2.68 7.30
C LYS A 72 10.29 -3.20 6.13
N TYR A 73 10.21 -4.52 5.96
CA TYR A 73 9.37 -5.11 4.93
C TYR A 73 7.89 -4.93 5.24
N LYS A 74 7.45 -5.22 6.47
CA LYS A 74 6.07 -4.97 6.91
C LYS A 74 5.62 -3.54 6.63
N ASN A 75 6.44 -2.55 6.98
CA ASN A 75 6.10 -1.15 6.73
C ASN A 75 6.03 -0.83 5.23
N HIS A 76 6.91 -1.41 4.41
CA HIS A 76 6.83 -1.28 2.96
C HIS A 76 5.54 -1.88 2.39
N VAL A 77 5.20 -3.12 2.77
CA VAL A 77 3.94 -3.77 2.38
C VAL A 77 2.73 -2.89 2.68
N TYR A 78 2.65 -2.35 3.90
CA TYR A 78 1.55 -1.46 4.27
C TYR A 78 1.54 -0.13 3.50
N ARG A 79 2.70 0.46 3.21
CA ARG A 79 2.75 1.69 2.40
C ARG A 79 2.25 1.42 0.98
N VAL A 80 2.67 0.32 0.36
CA VAL A 80 2.19 -0.08 -0.97
C VAL A 80 0.69 -0.38 -0.95
N PHE A 81 0.23 -1.17 0.02
CA PHE A 81 -1.20 -1.48 0.19
C PHE A 81 -2.04 -0.19 0.32
N LEU A 82 -1.66 0.71 1.24
CA LEU A 82 -2.39 1.97 1.44
C LEU A 82 -2.34 2.85 0.18
N ASN A 83 -1.23 2.86 -0.56
CA ASN A 83 -1.15 3.58 -1.83
C ASN A 83 -2.10 2.98 -2.89
N CYS A 84 -2.32 1.66 -2.91
CA CYS A 84 -3.33 1.04 -3.77
C CYS A 84 -4.73 1.57 -3.43
N ILE A 85 -5.07 1.64 -2.13
CA ILE A 85 -6.37 2.12 -1.64
C ILE A 85 -6.64 3.59 -1.99
N LEU A 86 -5.59 4.40 -2.21
CA LEU A 86 -5.75 5.78 -2.68
C LEU A 86 -6.21 5.86 -4.16
N HIS A 87 -5.99 4.80 -4.94
CA HIS A 87 -6.34 4.74 -6.35
C HIS A 87 -7.57 3.88 -6.63
N ASP A 88 -7.84 2.90 -5.79
CA ASP A 88 -8.90 1.91 -5.98
C ASP A 88 -9.47 1.47 -4.63
N THR A 89 -10.74 1.79 -4.42
CA THR A 89 -11.47 1.47 -3.19
C THR A 89 -12.47 0.32 -3.37
N ASP A 90 -12.45 -0.37 -4.52
CA ASP A 90 -13.33 -1.53 -4.76
C ASP A 90 -12.98 -2.66 -3.78
N PRO A 91 -13.91 -3.07 -2.89
CA PRO A 91 -13.68 -4.16 -1.94
C PRO A 91 -13.23 -5.46 -2.60
N ALA A 92 -13.62 -5.72 -3.87
CA ALA A 92 -13.20 -6.90 -4.61
C ALA A 92 -11.69 -6.91 -4.92
N HIS A 93 -11.04 -5.75 -4.94
CA HIS A 93 -9.61 -5.61 -5.24
C HIS A 93 -8.75 -5.45 -3.98
N VAL A 94 -9.30 -4.92 -2.89
CA VAL A 94 -8.58 -4.71 -1.61
C VAL A 94 -7.84 -5.97 -1.17
N GLU A 95 -8.51 -7.13 -1.17
CA GLU A 95 -7.89 -8.39 -0.74
C GLU A 95 -6.74 -8.81 -1.67
N LYS A 96 -6.89 -8.59 -2.98
CA LYS A 96 -5.82 -8.88 -3.95
C LYS A 96 -4.61 -7.99 -3.72
N TYR A 97 -4.80 -6.72 -3.38
CA TYR A 97 -3.71 -5.81 -3.05
C TYR A 97 -3.00 -6.18 -1.75
N ALA A 98 -3.74 -6.67 -0.74
CA ALA A 98 -3.16 -7.18 0.49
C ALA A 98 -2.26 -8.40 0.22
N ILE A 99 -2.77 -9.39 -0.51
CA ILE A 99 -2.01 -10.58 -0.90
C ILE A 99 -0.80 -10.19 -1.77
N ALA A 100 -1.00 -9.41 -2.85
CA ALA A 100 0.08 -8.93 -3.71
C ALA A 100 1.15 -8.17 -2.92
N GLY A 101 0.72 -7.31 -2.00
CA GLY A 101 1.59 -6.54 -1.12
C GLY A 101 2.55 -7.43 -0.33
N VAL A 102 2.08 -8.53 0.25
CA VAL A 102 2.98 -9.42 1.01
C VAL A 102 3.90 -10.23 0.11
N PHE A 103 3.40 -10.70 -1.04
CA PHE A 103 4.17 -11.62 -1.89
C PHE A 103 5.13 -10.91 -2.86
N HIS A 104 4.92 -9.66 -3.26
CA HIS A 104 5.65 -9.10 -4.41
C HIS A 104 7.18 -9.14 -4.28
N ASP A 105 7.71 -8.89 -3.08
CA ASP A 105 9.15 -8.82 -2.78
C ASP A 105 9.64 -10.00 -1.91
N ILE A 106 8.76 -10.93 -1.52
CA ILE A 106 9.09 -11.96 -0.52
C ILE A 106 10.23 -12.88 -0.95
N GLY A 107 10.39 -13.09 -2.27
CA GLY A 107 11.48 -13.85 -2.86
C GLY A 107 12.87 -13.33 -2.53
N ILE A 108 13.01 -12.07 -2.08
CA ILE A 108 14.28 -11.53 -1.58
C ILE A 108 14.77 -12.31 -0.37
N TRP A 109 13.85 -12.76 0.48
CA TRP A 109 14.16 -13.48 1.72
C TRP A 109 14.08 -14.98 1.55
N THR A 110 13.05 -15.52 0.90
CA THR A 110 12.88 -16.99 0.76
C THR A 110 13.99 -17.62 -0.10
N ASP A 111 14.46 -16.90 -1.12
CA ASP A 111 15.44 -17.40 -2.08
C ASP A 111 16.77 -16.62 -2.04
N HIS A 112 16.90 -15.68 -1.10
CA HIS A 112 18.10 -14.89 -0.88
C HIS A 112 18.66 -14.21 -2.16
N THR A 113 17.77 -13.78 -3.06
CA THR A 113 18.10 -13.26 -4.39
C THR A 113 17.44 -11.91 -4.67
N ILE A 114 18.05 -11.08 -5.53
CA ILE A 114 17.38 -9.87 -6.04
C ILE A 114 16.65 -10.12 -7.38
N ASP A 115 16.81 -11.32 -7.97
CA ASP A 115 16.02 -11.81 -9.09
C ASP A 115 14.80 -12.56 -8.55
N TYR A 116 13.99 -11.85 -7.77
CA TYR A 116 13.02 -12.44 -6.83
C TYR A 116 11.61 -12.61 -7.40
N LEU A 117 11.32 -12.09 -8.60
CA LEU A 117 9.95 -12.10 -9.14
C LEU A 117 9.38 -13.51 -9.27
N ASP A 118 10.14 -14.44 -9.84
CA ASP A 118 9.71 -15.83 -10.00
C ASP A 118 9.57 -16.53 -8.61
N PRO A 119 10.56 -16.45 -7.70
CA PRO A 119 10.40 -16.92 -6.31
C PRO A 119 9.16 -16.39 -5.59
N SER A 120 8.91 -15.08 -5.68
CA SER A 120 7.73 -14.42 -5.10
C SER A 120 6.42 -14.99 -5.67
N ILE A 121 6.36 -15.22 -6.98
CA ILE A 121 5.20 -15.80 -7.66
C ILE A 121 5.01 -17.28 -7.28
N GLU A 122 6.08 -18.04 -7.08
CA GLU A 122 5.95 -19.43 -6.62
C GLU A 122 5.39 -19.52 -5.20
N GLN A 123 5.85 -18.66 -4.27
CA GLN A 123 5.28 -18.57 -2.91
C GLN A 123 3.79 -18.20 -2.95
N LEU A 124 3.41 -17.25 -3.80
CA LEU A 124 2.02 -16.88 -4.04
C LEU A 124 1.19 -18.09 -4.52
N LYS A 125 1.69 -18.83 -5.52
CA LYS A 125 0.98 -19.99 -6.09
C LYS A 125 0.75 -21.07 -5.03
N MET A 126 1.74 -21.35 -4.19
CA MET A 126 1.62 -22.31 -3.09
C MET A 126 0.52 -21.90 -2.12
N TYR A 127 0.52 -20.62 -1.69
CA TYR A 127 -0.53 -20.08 -0.82
C TYR A 127 -1.92 -20.18 -1.45
N LEU A 128 -2.09 -19.69 -2.69
CA LEU A 128 -3.40 -19.70 -3.35
C LEU A 128 -3.93 -21.12 -3.59
N ALA A 129 -3.05 -22.09 -3.85
CA ALA A 129 -3.43 -23.49 -4.02
C ALA A 129 -3.98 -24.09 -2.71
N VAL A 130 -3.27 -23.89 -1.59
CA VAL A 130 -3.67 -24.40 -0.27
C VAL A 130 -4.99 -23.78 0.19
N HIS A 131 -5.23 -22.51 -0.15
CA HIS A 131 -6.43 -21.78 0.26
C HIS A 131 -7.59 -21.86 -0.75
N SER A 132 -7.51 -22.70 -1.79
CA SER A 132 -8.53 -22.82 -2.84
C SER A 132 -8.85 -21.50 -3.58
N LEU A 133 -7.85 -20.61 -3.68
CA LEU A 133 -7.92 -19.30 -4.33
C LEU A 133 -7.17 -19.27 -5.68
N GLY A 134 -6.94 -20.43 -6.32
CA GLY A 134 -6.18 -20.55 -7.56
C GLY A 134 -6.72 -19.72 -8.75
N HIS A 135 -7.99 -19.32 -8.71
CA HIS A 135 -8.57 -18.41 -9.71
C HIS A 135 -7.94 -17.00 -9.70
N LEU A 136 -7.29 -16.60 -8.59
CA LEU A 136 -6.60 -15.32 -8.44
C LEU A 136 -5.15 -15.34 -8.95
N THR A 137 -4.57 -16.54 -9.18
CA THR A 137 -3.15 -16.69 -9.50
C THR A 137 -2.73 -15.84 -10.69
N GLY A 138 -3.52 -15.85 -11.76
CA GLY A 138 -3.19 -15.08 -12.97
C GLY A 138 -3.14 -13.56 -12.75
N GLU A 139 -4.05 -13.01 -11.97
CA GLU A 139 -4.14 -11.57 -11.71
C GLU A 139 -3.04 -11.10 -10.76
N ILE A 140 -2.89 -11.76 -9.61
CA ILE A 140 -1.90 -11.36 -8.60
C ILE A 140 -0.47 -11.62 -9.10
N SER A 141 -0.22 -12.69 -9.86
CA SER A 141 1.10 -12.90 -10.48
C SER A 141 1.47 -11.77 -11.44
N LEU A 142 0.50 -11.18 -12.15
CA LEU A 142 0.77 -10.03 -13.04
C LEU A 142 1.06 -8.75 -12.25
N MET A 143 0.41 -8.53 -11.10
CA MET A 143 0.78 -7.44 -10.19
C MET A 143 2.25 -7.58 -9.75
N ILE A 144 2.64 -8.77 -9.28
CA ILE A 144 4.01 -9.06 -8.85
C ILE A 144 4.97 -8.97 -10.04
N TYR A 145 4.64 -9.49 -11.20
CA TYR A 145 5.60 -9.52 -12.31
C TYR A 145 5.88 -8.11 -12.88
N TRP A 146 4.87 -7.22 -12.89
CA TRP A 146 4.94 -5.92 -13.56
C TRP A 146 5.08 -4.70 -12.63
N HIS A 147 5.18 -4.86 -11.30
CA HIS A 147 5.21 -3.70 -10.39
C HIS A 147 6.40 -2.74 -10.62
N HIS A 148 7.56 -3.24 -11.07
CA HIS A 148 8.71 -2.40 -11.48
C HIS A 148 8.67 -1.94 -12.94
N LYS A 149 7.58 -2.18 -13.67
CA LYS A 149 7.47 -1.72 -15.06
C LYS A 149 7.56 -0.19 -15.10
N ILE A 150 8.46 0.32 -15.93
CA ILE A 150 8.75 1.76 -16.01
C ILE A 150 7.58 2.50 -16.68
N SER A 151 7.06 1.94 -17.77
CA SER A 151 5.90 2.46 -18.49
C SER A 151 4.58 1.93 -17.91
N SER A 152 3.46 2.58 -18.24
CA SER A 152 2.15 2.05 -17.87
C SER A 152 1.91 0.65 -18.43
N TYR A 153 1.24 -0.17 -17.65
CA TYR A 153 0.76 -1.48 -18.05
C TYR A 153 -0.60 -1.37 -18.78
N ARG A 154 -0.80 -2.15 -19.85
CA ARG A 154 -1.99 -2.14 -20.73
C ARG A 154 -2.49 -3.55 -21.09
N GLY A 155 -2.25 -4.52 -20.20
CA GLY A 155 -2.54 -5.94 -20.44
C GLY A 155 -3.77 -6.46 -19.70
N LYS A 156 -3.84 -7.80 -19.54
CA LYS A 156 -4.89 -8.45 -18.76
C LYS A 156 -4.90 -7.92 -17.32
N TYR A 157 -6.09 -7.67 -16.77
CA TYR A 157 -6.28 -7.05 -15.45
C TYR A 157 -5.62 -5.66 -15.34
N GLU A 158 -5.66 -4.88 -16.43
CA GLU A 158 -5.00 -3.56 -16.53
C GLU A 158 -5.19 -2.70 -15.29
N HIS A 159 -6.43 -2.56 -14.82
CA HIS A 159 -6.76 -1.70 -13.69
C HIS A 159 -5.97 -2.06 -12.43
N THR A 160 -6.04 -3.32 -12.00
CA THR A 160 -5.46 -3.75 -10.72
C THR A 160 -3.95 -3.89 -10.80
N VAL A 161 -3.40 -4.31 -11.95
CA VAL A 161 -1.94 -4.36 -12.19
C VAL A 161 -1.33 -2.95 -12.26
N GLU A 162 -1.95 -2.01 -12.98
CA GLU A 162 -1.46 -0.63 -13.06
C GLU A 162 -1.59 0.10 -11.71
N THR A 163 -2.65 -0.17 -10.94
CA THR A 163 -2.80 0.36 -9.57
C THR A 163 -1.65 -0.12 -8.67
N PHE A 164 -1.38 -1.42 -8.65
CA PHE A 164 -0.30 -1.97 -7.83
C PHE A 164 1.08 -1.45 -8.25
N ARG A 165 1.34 -1.37 -9.56
CA ARG A 165 2.56 -0.76 -10.12
C ARG A 165 2.74 0.68 -9.64
N LYS A 166 1.71 1.52 -9.76
CA LYS A 166 1.77 2.93 -9.30
C LYS A 166 1.98 3.03 -7.80
N ALA A 167 1.35 2.15 -7.02
CA ALA A 167 1.43 2.13 -5.58
C ALA A 167 2.85 1.79 -5.09
N ASP A 168 3.49 0.80 -5.72
CA ASP A 168 4.88 0.45 -5.45
C ASP A 168 5.83 1.58 -5.85
N TRP A 169 5.72 2.09 -7.08
CA TRP A 169 6.49 3.25 -7.55
C TRP A 169 6.34 4.46 -6.61
N THR A 170 5.16 4.67 -6.05
CA THR A 170 4.95 5.72 -5.05
C THR A 170 5.80 5.50 -3.79
N ASP A 171 5.96 4.26 -3.33
CA ASP A 171 6.80 3.99 -2.17
C ASP A 171 8.30 4.04 -2.49
N VAL A 172 8.75 3.36 -3.55
CA VAL A 172 10.18 3.25 -3.92
C VAL A 172 10.79 4.59 -4.37
N THR A 173 9.96 5.52 -4.86
CA THR A 173 10.38 6.91 -5.15
C THR A 173 10.27 7.83 -3.95
N LEU A 174 10.08 7.29 -2.76
CA LEU A 174 9.90 8.04 -1.53
C LEU A 174 8.70 9.03 -1.54
N GLY A 175 7.67 8.76 -2.35
CA GLY A 175 6.51 9.64 -2.56
C GLY A 175 6.75 10.79 -3.54
N ILE A 176 7.83 10.73 -4.34
CA ILE A 176 8.08 11.71 -5.41
C ILE A 176 7.08 11.51 -6.55
N LEU A 177 6.83 10.27 -6.96
CA LEU A 177 5.74 9.94 -7.87
C LEU A 177 4.51 9.58 -7.04
N THR A 178 3.34 10.15 -7.35
CA THR A 178 2.08 9.78 -6.67
C THR A 178 0.96 9.43 -7.63
N PHE A 179 1.17 9.57 -8.95
CA PHE A 179 0.21 9.21 -9.99
C PHE A 179 -1.23 9.73 -9.77
N GLY A 180 -1.36 10.91 -9.16
CA GLY A 180 -2.65 11.55 -8.87
C GLY A 180 -3.15 11.36 -7.43
N ALA A 181 -2.50 10.54 -6.60
CA ALA A 181 -2.83 10.43 -5.18
C ALA A 181 -2.44 11.69 -4.39
N ASP A 182 -3.18 11.98 -3.31
CA ASP A 182 -2.92 13.12 -2.43
C ASP A 182 -1.57 12.97 -1.71
N ARG A 183 -0.63 13.85 -2.07
CA ARG A 183 0.72 13.93 -1.50
C ARG A 183 0.73 14.07 0.03
N LYS A 184 -0.26 14.75 0.62
CA LYS A 184 -0.36 14.91 2.07
C LYS A 184 -0.70 13.57 2.73
N VAL A 185 -1.57 12.78 2.11
CA VAL A 185 -1.94 11.45 2.61
C VAL A 185 -0.77 10.48 2.45
N VAL A 186 -0.12 10.44 1.28
CA VAL A 186 1.10 9.65 1.06
C VAL A 186 2.19 10.01 2.08
N GLY A 187 2.44 11.31 2.28
CA GLY A 187 3.42 11.79 3.25
C GLY A 187 3.07 11.43 4.70
N ARG A 188 1.78 11.40 5.05
CA ARG A 188 1.31 10.95 6.38
C ARG A 188 1.55 9.45 6.56
N ASN A 189 1.15 8.63 5.59
CA ASN A 189 1.32 7.17 5.65
C ASN A 189 2.79 6.80 5.80
N ARG A 190 3.69 7.48 5.07
CA ARG A 190 5.14 7.27 5.18
C ARG A 190 5.74 7.66 6.52
N LYS A 191 5.16 8.66 7.21
CA LYS A 191 5.58 9.04 8.57
C LYS A 191 5.09 8.03 9.60
N LEU A 192 3.86 7.53 9.44
CA LEU A 192 3.29 6.51 10.32
C LEU A 192 3.99 5.16 10.16
N LEU A 193 4.33 4.80 8.92
CA LEU A 193 4.98 3.55 8.54
C LEU A 193 6.44 3.85 8.17
N GLY A 194 7.29 3.98 9.19
CA GLY A 194 8.70 4.31 9.04
C GLY A 194 9.42 3.45 7.99
N ASN A 195 10.38 4.04 7.29
CA ASN A 195 11.15 3.31 6.27
C ASN A 195 11.95 2.15 6.86
N GLU A 196 12.40 2.29 8.11
CA GLU A 196 13.22 1.30 8.84
C GLU A 196 14.43 0.78 8.03
N GLY A 197 14.99 1.63 7.17
CA GLY A 197 16.13 1.30 6.32
C GLY A 197 15.82 0.45 5.08
N PHE A 198 14.55 0.25 4.71
CA PHE A 198 14.14 -0.55 3.55
C PHE A 198 14.85 -0.13 2.24
N HIS A 199 14.92 1.18 1.96
CA HIS A 199 15.55 1.63 0.69
C HIS A 199 17.07 1.46 0.71
N VAL A 200 17.71 1.65 1.86
CA VAL A 200 19.14 1.37 2.03
C VAL A 200 19.43 -0.12 1.83
N PHE A 201 18.55 -0.98 2.36
CA PHE A 201 18.59 -2.42 2.14
C PHE A 201 18.51 -2.77 0.65
N LEU A 202 17.55 -2.21 -0.10
CA LEU A 202 17.41 -2.44 -1.54
C LEU A 202 18.68 -2.01 -2.31
N ILE A 203 19.20 -0.82 -2.05
CA ILE A 203 20.43 -0.32 -2.68
C ILE A 203 21.60 -1.28 -2.41
N LYS A 204 21.76 -1.77 -1.18
CA LYS A 204 22.80 -2.73 -0.82
C LYS A 204 22.66 -4.04 -1.60
N LYS A 205 21.44 -4.59 -1.72
CA LYS A 205 21.18 -5.83 -2.47
C LYS A 205 21.44 -5.65 -3.97
N ILE A 206 21.02 -4.53 -4.55
CA ILE A 206 21.29 -4.17 -5.95
C ILE A 206 22.79 -4.08 -6.19
N PHE A 207 23.53 -3.38 -5.31
CA PHE A 207 24.98 -3.25 -5.45
C PHE A 207 25.69 -4.60 -5.34
N GLN A 208 25.30 -5.45 -4.38
CA GLN A 208 25.82 -6.81 -4.26
C GLN A 208 25.54 -7.66 -5.52
N ASN A 209 24.36 -7.50 -6.13
CA ASN A 209 24.04 -8.19 -7.38
C ASN A 209 24.81 -7.62 -8.58
N LEU A 210 25.01 -6.30 -8.67
CA LEU A 210 25.84 -5.67 -9.71
C LEU A 210 27.26 -6.23 -9.71
N LEU A 211 27.87 -6.43 -8.53
CA LEU A 211 29.19 -7.04 -8.40
C LEU A 211 29.23 -8.51 -8.88
N LYS A 212 28.13 -9.25 -8.70
CA LYS A 212 28.04 -10.67 -9.10
C LYS A 212 27.61 -10.86 -10.56
N LYS A 213 26.73 -10.00 -11.07
CA LYS A 213 26.03 -10.11 -12.37
C LYS A 213 25.98 -8.73 -13.06
N PRO A 214 27.11 -8.21 -13.58
CA PRO A 214 27.19 -6.85 -14.10
C PRO A 214 26.31 -6.59 -15.33
N LEU A 215 25.99 -7.63 -16.12
CA LEU A 215 25.14 -7.53 -17.31
C LEU A 215 23.63 -7.58 -17.00
N LYS A 216 23.24 -7.98 -15.78
CA LYS A 216 21.83 -8.04 -15.33
C LYS A 216 21.71 -7.58 -13.86
N PRO A 217 22.07 -6.32 -13.55
CA PRO A 217 22.15 -5.83 -12.17
C PRO A 217 20.79 -5.60 -11.52
N LEU A 218 19.76 -5.35 -12.33
CA LEU A 218 18.41 -4.98 -11.93
C LEU A 218 17.38 -5.94 -12.56
N PRO A 219 17.40 -7.23 -12.19
CA PRO A 219 16.63 -8.26 -12.89
C PRO A 219 15.10 -8.14 -12.70
N MET A 220 14.66 -7.44 -11.66
CA MET A 220 13.25 -7.18 -11.35
C MET A 220 12.61 -6.13 -12.28
N PHE A 221 13.40 -5.24 -12.90
CA PHE A 221 12.85 -4.20 -13.76
C PHE A 221 12.32 -4.77 -15.07
N LYS A 222 11.17 -4.22 -15.50
CA LYS A 222 10.54 -4.56 -16.78
C LYS A 222 10.42 -3.30 -17.63
N ILE A 223 10.72 -3.44 -18.92
CA ILE A 223 10.62 -2.34 -19.91
C ILE A 223 9.18 -2.26 -20.42
#